data_AF-A0A946S519-F1
#
_entry.id   AF-A0A946S519-F1
#
_cell.length_a   1.000
_cell.length_b   1.000
_cell.length_c   1.000
_cell.angle_alpha   90.00
_cell.angle_beta   90.00
_cell.angle_gamma   90.00
#
_symmetry.space_group_name_H-M   'P 1'
#
loop_
_entity.id
_entity.type
_entity.pdbx_description
1 polymer ?
#
loop_
_entity_poly.entity_id
_entity_poly.type
_entity_poly.pdbx_seq_one_letter_code
_entity_poly.pdbx_strand_id
1 'polypeptide(L)'
;MKKIITLFFLFIVKIIFSQDIHFSQYHIDRLYFNPANVGDIEENDNRFSMQRKSQWNSVSVPFSSFSTSFERKNIYKVFNLGISFVNDKSGSSKLTLNQLNIALSKNFNILKVNSFSVGLLAAFGQKSIDYSDLIFEENEN
;
A
#
# COMPACT_ATOMS: atom_id res chain seq x y z
N MET A 1 -13.02 -34.01 -17.04
CA MET A 1 -14.15 -33.06 -16.95
C MET A 1 -14.32 -32.46 -15.56
N LYS A 2 -14.39 -33.25 -14.47
CA LYS A 2 -14.48 -32.71 -13.09
C LYS A 2 -13.38 -31.70 -12.73
N LYS A 3 -12.10 -31.99 -13.09
CA LYS A 3 -10.96 -31.08 -12.84
C LYS A 3 -11.05 -29.72 -13.56
N ILE A 4 -11.65 -29.68 -14.76
CA ILE A 4 -11.84 -28.43 -15.53
C ILE A 4 -12.96 -27.59 -14.91
N ILE A 5 -14.02 -28.23 -14.43
CA ILE A 5 -15.12 -27.57 -13.71
C ILE A 5 -14.62 -27.01 -12.36
N THR A 6 -13.76 -27.75 -11.65
CA THR A 6 -13.10 -27.24 -10.43
C THR A 6 -12.19 -26.05 -10.72
N LEU A 7 -11.44 -26.07 -11.83
CA LEU A 7 -10.60 -24.95 -12.25
C LEU A 7 -11.43 -23.72 -12.65
N PHE A 8 -12.59 -23.93 -13.30
CA PHE A 8 -13.51 -22.87 -13.68
C PHE A 8 -14.18 -22.20 -12.46
N PHE A 9 -14.51 -22.97 -11.42
CA PHE A 9 -15.04 -22.43 -10.16
C PHE A 9 -14.02 -21.60 -9.36
N LEU A 10 -12.72 -21.85 -9.55
CA LEU A 10 -11.64 -21.05 -8.95
C LEU A 10 -11.53 -19.63 -9.54
N PHE A 11 -12.12 -19.38 -10.71
CA PHE A 11 -12.07 -18.07 -11.38
C PHE A 11 -13.28 -17.16 -11.13
N ILE A 12 -14.25 -17.57 -10.30
CA ILE A 12 -15.34 -16.70 -9.87
C ILE A 12 -14.80 -15.77 -8.77
N VAL A 13 -14.14 -14.69 -9.19
CA VAL A 13 -13.69 -13.62 -8.30
C VAL A 13 -14.84 -12.64 -8.12
N LYS A 14 -15.33 -12.47 -6.89
CA LYS A 14 -16.22 -11.37 -6.53
C LYS A 14 -15.43 -10.05 -6.62
N ILE A 15 -15.95 -9.09 -7.39
CA ILE A 15 -15.48 -7.69 -7.33
C ILE A 15 -15.98 -7.12 -6.00
N ILE A 16 -15.10 -7.04 -5.00
CA ILE A 16 -15.39 -6.42 -3.72
C ILE A 16 -14.86 -4.98 -3.77
N PHE A 17 -15.69 -4.02 -3.39
CA PHE A 17 -15.27 -2.64 -3.18
C PHE A 17 -14.60 -2.55 -1.80
N SER A 18 -13.27 -2.70 -1.76
CA SER A 18 -12.46 -2.39 -0.58
C SER A 18 -11.95 -0.96 -0.68
N GLN A 19 -11.86 -0.26 0.45
CA GLN A 19 -11.22 1.04 0.50
C GLN A 19 -9.76 0.87 0.89
N ASP A 20 -8.87 1.37 0.04
CA ASP A 20 -7.45 1.51 0.35
C ASP A 20 -7.18 2.87 0.99
N ILE A 21 -6.02 3.00 1.62
CA ILE A 21 -5.61 4.24 2.25
C ILE A 21 -5.24 5.23 1.15
N HIS A 22 -5.97 6.34 1.07
CA HIS A 22 -5.66 7.40 0.11
C HIS A 22 -5.04 8.61 0.81
N PHE A 23 -3.79 8.94 0.47
CA PHE A 23 -3.13 10.16 0.91
C PHE A 23 -3.39 11.30 -0.10
N SER A 24 -3.68 12.50 0.40
CA SER A 24 -3.84 13.68 -0.47
C SER A 24 -2.53 14.09 -1.15
N GLN A 25 -1.39 13.83 -0.50
CA GLN A 25 -0.05 14.14 -0.97
C GLN A 25 0.60 12.92 -1.64
N TYR A 26 -0.07 12.33 -2.63
CA TYR A 26 0.36 11.08 -3.29
C TYR A 26 1.78 11.12 -3.87
N HIS A 27 2.28 12.30 -4.24
CA HIS A 27 3.60 12.49 -4.83
C HIS A 27 4.76 12.36 -3.83
N ILE A 28 4.48 12.42 -2.52
CA ILE A 28 5.49 12.25 -1.47
C ILE A 28 5.96 10.80 -1.40
N ASP A 29 5.03 9.86 -1.40
CA ASP A 29 5.33 8.43 -1.32
C ASP A 29 4.96 7.72 -2.63
N ARG A 30 5.81 7.89 -3.65
CA ARG A 30 5.56 7.34 -4.98
C ARG A 30 5.57 5.82 -4.98
N LEU A 31 6.39 5.20 -4.12
CA LEU A 31 6.41 3.76 -3.90
C LEU A 31 5.04 3.23 -3.46
N TYR A 32 4.38 3.89 -2.50
CA TYR A 32 3.04 3.49 -2.06
C TYR A 32 2.02 3.55 -3.20
N PHE A 33 2.11 4.57 -4.05
CA PHE A 33 1.18 4.74 -5.17
C PHE A 33 1.42 3.74 -6.31
N ASN A 34 2.67 3.54 -6.73
CA ASN A 34 3.03 2.61 -7.79
C ASN A 34 4.49 2.15 -7.67
N PRO A 35 4.76 0.82 -7.56
CA PRO A 35 6.12 0.30 -7.48
C PRO A 35 6.98 0.62 -8.71
N ALA A 36 6.38 0.88 -9.88
CA ALA A 36 7.11 1.27 -11.09
C ALA A 36 7.72 2.69 -11.00
N ASN A 37 7.24 3.53 -10.07
CA ASN A 37 7.76 4.88 -9.86
C ASN A 37 8.97 4.92 -8.92
N VAL A 38 9.38 3.76 -8.38
CA VAL A 38 10.57 3.68 -7.52
C VAL A 38 11.80 4.14 -8.30
N GLY A 39 12.60 5.03 -7.72
CA GLY A 39 13.79 5.56 -8.39
C GLY A 39 13.52 6.60 -9.49
N ASP A 40 12.26 7.00 -9.66
CA ASP A 40 11.90 8.26 -10.33
C ASP A 40 12.18 9.43 -9.37
N ILE A 41 13.48 9.70 -9.24
CA ILE A 41 14.08 10.71 -8.39
C ILE A 41 14.88 11.63 -9.32
N GLU A 42 14.46 12.90 -9.36
CA GLU A 42 15.11 13.96 -10.15
C GLU A 42 16.41 14.40 -9.49
N GLU A 43 16.39 14.58 -8.17
CA GLU A 43 17.52 15.06 -7.37
C GLU A 43 18.03 13.98 -6.41
N ASN A 44 19.32 13.65 -6.51
CA ASN A 44 20.01 12.61 -5.74
C ASN A 44 19.61 11.16 -6.07
N ASP A 45 20.39 10.21 -5.55
CA ASP A 45 20.17 8.77 -5.75
C ASP A 45 19.24 8.15 -4.70
N ASN A 46 18.92 8.87 -3.62
CA ASN A 46 18.11 8.35 -2.52
C ASN A 46 16.99 9.34 -2.17
N ARG A 47 15.80 8.82 -1.85
CA ARG A 47 14.66 9.59 -1.35
C ARG A 47 14.15 8.95 -0.06
N PHE A 48 13.95 9.78 0.95
CA PHE A 48 13.21 9.41 2.15
C PHE A 48 11.93 10.21 2.22
N SER A 49 10.82 9.54 2.51
CA SER A 49 9.49 10.13 2.55
C SER A 49 8.75 9.70 3.82
N MET A 50 7.96 10.63 4.36
CA MET A 50 7.14 10.39 5.54
C MET A 50 5.87 11.23 5.43
N GLN A 51 4.72 10.61 5.65
CA GLN A 51 3.44 11.29 5.62
C GLN A 51 2.48 10.68 6.64
N ARG A 52 1.62 11.54 7.21
CA ARG A 52 0.57 11.14 8.14
C ARG A 52 -0.74 11.80 7.73
N LYS A 53 -1.82 11.05 7.83
CA LYS A 53 -3.18 11.49 7.55
C LYS A 53 -4.05 11.23 8.77
N SER A 54 -4.81 12.25 9.18
CA SER A 54 -5.85 12.12 10.21
C SER A 54 -7.18 12.56 9.59
N GLN A 55 -8.24 11.78 9.75
CA GLN A 55 -9.58 12.12 9.26
C GLN A 55 -10.66 11.95 10.34
N TRP A 56 -11.77 12.68 10.17
CA TRP A 56 -12.98 12.57 10.99
C TRP A 56 -12.80 12.86 12.49
N ASN A 57 -11.74 13.59 12.85
CA ASN A 57 -11.36 13.85 14.23
C ASN A 57 -12.43 14.58 15.07
N SER A 58 -13.32 15.33 14.43
CA SER A 58 -14.40 16.07 15.10
C SER A 58 -15.75 15.36 15.11
N VAL A 59 -15.87 14.19 14.46
CA VAL A 59 -17.16 13.52 14.23
C VAL A 59 -17.19 12.12 14.84
N SER A 60 -16.06 11.39 14.82
CA SER A 60 -15.98 10.02 15.31
C SER A 60 -14.56 9.68 15.80
N VAL A 61 -14.32 8.42 16.17
CA VAL A 61 -12.96 7.92 16.43
C VAL A 61 -12.11 8.15 15.18
N PRO A 62 -11.05 8.97 15.26
CA PRO A 62 -10.32 9.41 14.07
C PRO A 62 -9.62 8.25 13.38
N PHE A 63 -9.68 8.27 12.06
CA PHE A 63 -8.82 7.44 11.22
C PHE A 63 -7.43 8.06 11.21
N SER A 64 -6.40 7.26 11.53
CA SER A 64 -5.01 7.71 11.54
C SER A 64 -4.19 6.76 10.68
N SER A 65 -3.73 7.26 9.54
CA SER A 65 -2.85 6.53 8.62
C SER A 65 -1.47 7.18 8.58
N PHE A 66 -0.44 6.37 8.52
CA PHE A 66 0.95 6.76 8.50
C PHE A 66 1.67 5.96 7.41
N SER A 67 2.49 6.63 6.60
CA SER A 67 3.37 5.99 5.65
C SER A 67 4.77 6.57 5.73
N THR A 68 5.76 5.71 5.63
CA THR A 68 7.16 6.10 5.43
C THR A 68 7.79 5.22 4.38
N SER A 69 8.66 5.79 3.57
CA SER A 69 9.38 5.06 2.54
C SER A 69 10.80 5.55 2.36
N PHE A 70 11.63 4.62 1.94
CA PHE A 70 13.00 4.85 1.51
C PHE A 70 13.17 4.25 0.12
N GLU A 71 13.68 5.03 -0.81
CA GLU A 71 13.92 4.62 -2.18
C GLU A 71 15.36 4.93 -2.58
N ARG A 72 15.95 4.05 -3.37
CA ARG A 72 17.27 4.22 -3.95
C ARG A 72 17.26 3.88 -5.43
N LYS A 73 17.74 4.82 -6.24
CA LYS A 73 17.94 4.67 -7.67
C LYS A 73 19.24 3.92 -7.96
N ASN A 74 19.26 3.14 -9.04
CA ASN A 74 20.47 2.48 -9.58
C ASN A 74 21.26 1.64 -8.55
N ILE A 75 20.59 0.96 -7.62
CA ILE A 75 21.26 0.14 -6.58
C ILE A 75 22.12 -0.97 -7.19
N TYR A 76 21.69 -1.50 -8.35
CA TYR A 76 22.46 -2.45 -9.15
C TYR A 76 22.31 -2.14 -10.64
N LYS A 77 23.19 -1.26 -11.13
CA LYS A 77 23.21 -0.72 -12.51
C LYS A 77 21.93 0.02 -12.90
N VAL A 78 20.88 -0.72 -13.21
CA VAL A 78 19.64 -0.22 -13.82
C VAL A 78 18.39 -0.50 -12.98
N PHE A 79 18.55 -1.19 -11.85
CA PHE A 79 17.44 -1.48 -10.94
C PHE A 79 17.37 -0.45 -9.82
N ASN A 80 16.15 -0.07 -9.48
CA ASN A 80 15.83 0.76 -8.33
C ASN A 80 15.20 -0.10 -7.24
N LEU A 81 15.45 0.24 -5.98
CA LEU A 81 14.91 -0.46 -4.82
C LEU A 81 14.12 0.52 -3.95
N GLY A 82 12.98 0.07 -3.44
CA GLY A 82 12.16 0.83 -2.51
C GLY A 82 11.70 -0.05 -1.37
N ILE A 83 11.66 0.51 -0.17
CA ILE A 83 11.06 -0.11 1.02
C ILE A 83 10.06 0.89 1.60
N SER A 84 8.84 0.46 1.91
CA SER A 84 7.88 1.29 2.64
C SER A 84 7.24 0.55 3.79
N PHE A 85 6.83 1.32 4.78
CA PHE A 85 6.05 0.86 5.90
C PHE A 85 4.79 1.72 6.00
N VAL A 86 3.65 1.05 6.08
CA VAL A 86 2.33 1.67 6.20
C VAL A 86 1.69 1.16 7.48
N ASN A 87 1.24 2.09 8.31
CA ASN A 87 0.40 1.81 9.46
C ASN A 87 -0.93 2.53 9.28
N ASP A 88 -2.03 1.81 9.44
CA ASP A 88 -3.36 2.40 9.44
C ASP A 88 -4.15 1.93 10.65
N LYS A 89 -4.79 2.88 11.32
CA LYS A 89 -5.66 2.62 12.47
C LYS A 89 -7.02 3.24 12.20
N SER A 90 -8.03 2.38 12.16
CA SER A 90 -9.36 2.71 11.67
C SER A 90 -10.46 2.37 12.69
N GLY A 91 -11.36 3.34 12.93
CA GLY A 91 -12.62 3.15 13.67
C GLY A 91 -12.50 2.82 15.16
N SER A 92 -13.65 2.59 15.80
CA SER A 92 -13.77 2.31 17.23
C SER A 92 -13.14 0.99 17.67
N SER A 93 -13.12 -0.02 16.79
CA SER A 93 -12.45 -1.32 17.01
C SER A 93 -10.94 -1.26 16.88
N LYS A 94 -10.37 -0.07 16.62
CA LYS A 94 -8.95 0.16 16.38
C LYS A 94 -8.38 -0.85 15.38
N LEU A 95 -9.11 -1.12 14.30
CA LEU A 95 -8.68 -2.00 13.23
C LEU A 95 -7.33 -1.49 12.72
N THR A 96 -6.28 -2.25 12.99
CA THR A 96 -4.90 -1.84 12.74
C THR A 96 -4.33 -2.68 11.62
N LEU A 97 -3.84 -2.02 10.56
CA LEU A 97 -3.06 -2.61 9.49
C LEU A 97 -1.60 -2.17 9.64
N ASN A 98 -0.68 -3.12 9.72
CA ASN A 98 0.75 -2.88 9.57
C ASN A 98 1.21 -3.58 8.30
N GLN A 99 1.78 -2.85 7.36
CA GLN A 99 2.22 -3.40 6.08
C GLN A 99 3.64 -2.96 5.78
N LEU A 100 4.51 -3.93 5.53
CA LEU A 100 5.85 -3.73 5.02
C LEU A 100 5.86 -4.07 3.53
N ASN A 101 6.44 -3.18 2.72
CA ASN A 101 6.54 -3.33 1.28
C ASN A 101 7.99 -3.26 0.84
N ILE A 102 8.36 -4.11 -0.11
CA ILE A 102 9.63 -4.08 -0.81
C ILE A 102 9.32 -4.04 -2.30
N ALA A 103 9.87 -3.07 -3.01
CA ALA A 103 9.68 -2.92 -4.43
C ALA A 103 11.01 -2.87 -5.19
N LEU A 104 10.99 -3.44 -6.38
CA LEU A 104 12.06 -3.35 -7.36
C LEU A 104 11.48 -2.77 -8.64
N SER A 105 12.15 -1.78 -9.22
CA SER A 105 11.72 -1.22 -10.50
C SER A 105 12.88 -1.07 -11.48
N LYS A 106 12.53 -0.91 -12.75
CA LYS A 106 13.45 -0.61 -13.83
C LYS A 106 12.80 0.34 -14.83
N ASN A 107 13.54 1.38 -15.19
CA ASN A 107 13.12 2.38 -16.17
C ASN A 107 13.75 2.06 -17.53
N PHE A 108 12.95 2.10 -18.58
CA PHE A 108 13.33 1.87 -19.96
C PHE A 108 13.12 3.16 -20.77
N ASN A 109 14.20 3.71 -21.31
CA ASN A 109 14.12 4.85 -22.21
C ASN A 109 14.01 4.34 -23.64
N ILE A 110 12.87 4.56 -24.28
CA ILE A 110 12.61 4.10 -25.65
C ILE A 110 13.14 5.15 -26.65
N LEU A 111 12.97 6.45 -26.34
CA LEU A 111 13.43 7.60 -27.10
C LEU A 111 13.97 8.68 -26.13
N LYS A 112 14.55 9.78 -26.63
CA LYS A 112 14.98 10.92 -25.78
C LYS A 112 13.83 11.61 -25.02
N VAL A 113 12.58 11.35 -25.40
CA VAL A 113 11.37 11.97 -24.84
C VAL A 113 10.40 10.99 -24.17
N ASN A 114 10.51 9.69 -24.47
CA ASN A 114 9.57 8.68 -23.99
C ASN A 114 10.30 7.66 -23.13
N SER A 115 9.80 7.48 -21.90
CA SER A 115 10.25 6.44 -20.99
C SER A 115 9.05 5.61 -20.51
N PHE A 116 9.33 4.37 -20.14
CA PHE A 116 8.38 3.45 -19.55
C PHE A 116 9.06 2.72 -18.40
N SER A 117 8.34 2.47 -17.31
CA SER A 117 8.87 1.80 -16.13
C SER A 117 8.08 0.53 -15.81
N VAL A 118 8.79 -0.47 -15.29
CA VAL A 118 8.19 -1.70 -14.75
C VAL A 118 8.57 -1.80 -13.29
N GLY A 119 7.61 -2.17 -12.44
CA GLY A 119 7.82 -2.40 -11.02
C GLY A 119 7.29 -3.75 -10.57
N LEU A 120 7.96 -4.36 -9.61
CA LEU A 120 7.54 -5.52 -8.84
C LEU A 120 7.42 -5.11 -7.38
N LEU A 121 6.36 -5.57 -6.71
CA LEU A 121 6.09 -5.29 -5.30
C LEU A 121 5.88 -6.60 -4.56
N ALA A 122 6.61 -6.78 -3.48
CA ALA A 122 6.35 -7.79 -2.46
C ALA A 122 5.86 -7.08 -1.19
N ALA A 123 4.73 -7.51 -0.65
CA ALA A 123 4.12 -6.90 0.52
C ALA A 123 3.80 -7.96 1.58
N PHE A 124 4.07 -7.62 2.84
CA PHE A 124 3.66 -8.39 4.01
C PHE A 124 2.79 -7.51 4.89
N GLY A 125 1.52 -7.89 5.08
CA GLY A 125 0.54 -7.14 5.85
C GLY A 125 -0.01 -7.97 7.01
N GLN A 126 -0.09 -7.36 8.19
CA GLN A 126 -0.77 -7.89 9.36
C GLN A 126 -1.94 -6.98 9.72
N LYS A 127 -3.12 -7.58 9.87
CA LYS A 127 -4.35 -6.88 10.28
C LYS A 127 -4.80 -7.40 11.64
N SER A 128 -5.10 -6.52 12.58
CA SER A 128 -5.55 -6.86 13.93
C SER A 128 -6.74 -5.99 14.36
N ILE A 129 -7.57 -6.52 15.25
CA ILE A 129 -8.72 -5.82 15.83
C ILE A 129 -8.55 -5.80 17.35
N ASP A 130 -8.86 -4.67 17.98
CA ASP A 130 -8.99 -4.54 19.42
C ASP A 130 -10.47 -4.61 19.80
N TYR A 131 -10.84 -5.64 20.56
CA TYR A 131 -12.22 -5.88 20.98
C TYR A 131 -12.56 -5.27 22.34
N SER A 132 -11.59 -4.70 23.07
CA SER A 132 -11.81 -4.22 24.43
C SER A 132 -12.83 -3.08 24.53
N ASP A 133 -12.94 -2.25 23.48
CA ASP A 133 -13.87 -1.11 23.44
C ASP A 133 -15.15 -1.42 22.63
N LEU A 134 -15.37 -2.69 22.24
CA LEU A 134 -16.53 -3.08 21.44
C LEU A 134 -17.67 -3.58 22.33
N ILE A 135 -18.83 -2.93 22.21
CA ILE A 135 -20.08 -3.35 22.84
C ILE A 135 -20.80 -4.27 21.85
N PHE A 136 -21.05 -5.50 22.25
CA PHE A 136 -21.84 -6.47 21.50
C PHE A 136 -23.24 -6.56 22.12
N GLU A 137 -24.28 -6.51 21.29
CA GLU A 137 -25.63 -6.80 21.76
C GLU A 137 -25.72 -8.29 22.12
N GLU A 138 -26.07 -8.58 23.37
CA GLU A 138 -26.46 -9.93 23.79
C GLU A 138 -27.93 -10.14 23.39
N ASN A 139 -28.25 -11.34 22.88
CA ASN A 139 -29.64 -11.69 22.61
C ASN A 139 -30.44 -11.64 23.93
N GLU A 140 -31.51 -10.85 23.96
CA GLU A 140 -32.52 -10.93 25.03
C GLU A 140 -33.12 -12.34 25.02
N ASN A 141 -32.80 -13.14 26.05
CA ASN A 141 -33.48 -14.41 26.34
C ASN A 141 -34.72 -14.17 27.19
#